data_AF-A0A2E9XLI4-F1
#
_entry.id   AF-A0A2E9XLI4-F1
#
_cell.length_a   1.000
_cell.length_b   1.000
_cell.length_c   1.000
_cell.angle_alpha   90.00
_cell.angle_beta   90.00
_cell.angle_gamma   90.00
#
_symmetry.space_group_name_H-M   'P 1'
#
loop_
_entity.id
_entity.type
_entity.pdbx_description
1 polymer ?
#
loop_
_entity_poly.entity_id
_entity_poly.type
_entity_poly.pdbx_seq_one_letter_code
_entity_poly.pdbx_strand_id
1 'polypeptide(L)'
;MNYLNINTDILRSEDYLGAEPVERATWLNLLGWCASQENGGVIKDAASWKCRKWQQIAGVTLLEVKTESALYYFDKEGHLVVNYYPKSMEQTAIARREAGRKGGKSTSEAKVKAAQINGSKQDPSKLPKQKPSKSPTKGKEKKDKIKEGKEKKEVPPQSPKGGCPFVMDLIDVIPPEFDERKAKAAREWAFDKQARSIKKSRFQSMNAWEKSLKRMALYPTSVLTDAIDRAIAAGWLGWEQENIKALQIKDEQTNLENWSTNGIKTL
;
A
#
# COMPACT_ATOMS: atom_id res chain seq x y z
N MET A 1 -5.27 -11.77 -9.79
CA MET A 1 -4.36 -11.68 -8.64
C MET A 1 -3.33 -10.58 -8.90
N ASN A 2 -2.87 -9.84 -7.88
CA ASN A 2 -1.91 -8.74 -8.07
C ASN A 2 -0.44 -9.15 -7.87
N TYR A 3 -0.21 -10.38 -7.41
CA TYR A 3 1.10 -10.94 -7.16
C TYR A 3 1.12 -12.36 -7.69
N LEU A 4 2.25 -12.78 -8.25
CA LEU A 4 2.47 -14.15 -8.65
C LEU A 4 3.03 -14.92 -7.44
N ASN A 5 2.28 -15.90 -6.95
CA ASN A 5 2.67 -16.72 -5.82
C ASN A 5 2.88 -18.17 -6.25
N ILE A 6 4.05 -18.45 -6.84
CA ILE A 6 4.45 -19.80 -7.24
C ILE A 6 5.07 -20.55 -6.05
N ASN A 7 4.89 -21.87 -6.01
CA ASN A 7 5.66 -22.71 -5.11
C ASN A 7 7.13 -22.72 -5.59
N THR A 8 8.05 -22.31 -4.71
CA THR A 8 9.48 -22.24 -5.03
C THR A 8 10.10 -23.59 -5.35
N ASP A 9 9.51 -24.70 -4.90
CA ASP A 9 9.99 -26.05 -5.21
C ASP A 9 9.89 -26.37 -6.70
N ILE A 10 8.96 -25.72 -7.43
CA ILE A 10 8.85 -25.84 -8.89
C ILE A 10 10.14 -25.36 -9.57
N LEU A 11 10.83 -24.37 -9.00
CA LEU A 11 12.09 -23.86 -9.56
C LEU A 11 13.26 -24.86 -9.44
N ARG A 12 13.03 -25.98 -8.74
CA ARG A 12 13.97 -27.09 -8.62
C ARG A 12 13.42 -28.40 -9.21
N SER A 13 12.27 -28.37 -9.88
CA SER A 13 11.73 -29.56 -10.53
C SER A 13 12.56 -29.94 -11.75
N GLU A 14 12.53 -31.22 -12.12
CA GLU A 14 13.17 -31.72 -13.34
C GLU A 14 12.65 -30.98 -14.58
N ASP A 15 11.35 -30.75 -14.67
CA ASP A 15 10.74 -29.97 -15.76
C ASP A 15 11.32 -28.55 -15.89
N TYR A 16 11.53 -27.85 -14.76
CA TYR A 16 12.05 -26.49 -14.79
C TYR A 16 13.55 -26.46 -15.07
N LEU A 17 14.31 -27.39 -14.46
CA LEU A 17 15.76 -27.48 -14.65
C LEU A 17 16.13 -28.01 -16.05
N GLY A 18 15.27 -28.82 -16.66
CA GLY A 18 15.42 -29.34 -18.02
C GLY A 18 14.97 -28.36 -19.11
N ALA A 19 14.16 -27.35 -18.78
CA ALA A 19 13.69 -26.35 -19.73
C ALA A 19 14.81 -25.37 -20.13
N GLU A 20 14.81 -24.91 -21.38
CA GLU A 20 15.75 -23.88 -21.85
C GLU A 20 15.48 -22.50 -21.21
N PRO A 21 16.46 -21.59 -21.11
CA PRO A 21 16.26 -20.27 -20.52
C PRO A 21 15.10 -19.47 -21.15
N VAL A 22 14.91 -19.61 -22.46
CA VAL A 22 13.80 -18.97 -23.20
C VAL A 22 12.44 -19.56 -22.79
N GLU A 23 12.35 -20.87 -22.60
CA GLU A 23 11.12 -21.53 -22.13
C GLU A 23 10.79 -21.11 -20.70
N ARG A 24 11.80 -21.01 -19.82
CA ARG A 24 11.60 -20.53 -18.44
C ARG A 24 11.07 -19.09 -18.41
N ALA A 25 11.65 -18.22 -19.24
CA ALA A 25 11.19 -16.83 -19.37
C ALA A 25 9.76 -16.75 -19.93
N THR A 26 9.47 -17.56 -20.96
CA THR A 26 8.14 -17.67 -21.57
C THR A 26 7.11 -18.13 -20.54
N TRP A 27 7.42 -19.18 -19.79
CA TRP A 27 6.57 -19.70 -18.73
C TRP A 27 6.28 -18.65 -17.64
N LEU A 28 7.28 -17.91 -17.17
CA LEU A 28 7.09 -16.84 -16.17
C LEU A 28 6.17 -15.71 -16.69
N ASN A 29 6.33 -15.32 -17.95
CA ASN A 29 5.47 -14.33 -18.60
C ASN A 29 4.02 -14.82 -18.73
N LEU A 30 3.84 -16.06 -19.18
CA LEU A 30 2.52 -16.70 -19.28
C LEU A 30 1.84 -16.83 -17.91
N LEU A 31 2.58 -17.24 -16.87
CA LEU A 31 2.11 -17.26 -15.49
C LEU A 31 1.65 -15.89 -15.01
N GLY A 32 2.44 -14.85 -15.29
CA GLY A 32 2.09 -13.47 -14.95
C GLY A 32 0.78 -13.03 -15.60
N TRP A 33 0.61 -13.36 -16.89
CA TRP A 33 -0.65 -13.08 -17.59
C TRP A 33 -1.83 -13.87 -17.00
N CYS A 34 -1.71 -15.19 -16.84
CA CYS A 34 -2.75 -16.03 -16.26
C CYS A 34 -3.13 -15.57 -14.84
N ALA A 35 -2.16 -15.18 -14.03
CA ALA A 35 -2.40 -14.65 -12.68
C ALA A 35 -3.19 -13.33 -12.71
N SER A 36 -2.96 -12.47 -13.71
CA SER A 36 -3.73 -11.24 -13.90
C SER A 36 -5.20 -11.54 -14.26
N GLN A 37 -5.43 -12.54 -15.10
CA GLN A 37 -6.75 -12.91 -15.60
C GLN A 37 -7.52 -13.85 -14.66
N GLU A 38 -6.83 -14.56 -13.77
CA GLU A 38 -7.41 -15.58 -12.88
C GLU A 38 -8.19 -16.64 -13.67
N ASN A 39 -7.55 -17.17 -14.71
CA ASN A 39 -8.11 -18.12 -15.66
C ASN A 39 -7.71 -19.58 -15.37
N GLY A 40 -7.18 -19.87 -14.18
CA GLY A 40 -6.75 -21.22 -13.82
C GLY A 40 -5.51 -21.71 -14.58
N GLY A 41 -4.76 -20.83 -15.25
CA GLY A 41 -3.58 -21.21 -16.03
C GLY A 41 -3.88 -21.68 -17.45
N VAL A 42 -5.08 -21.40 -17.97
CA VAL A 42 -5.49 -21.81 -19.33
C VAL A 42 -5.87 -20.59 -20.15
N ILE A 43 -5.18 -20.42 -21.29
CA ILE A 43 -5.47 -19.39 -22.29
C ILE A 43 -6.34 -20.01 -23.37
N LYS A 44 -7.63 -19.66 -23.37
CA LYS A 44 -8.60 -20.15 -24.36
C LYS A 44 -8.32 -19.63 -25.76
N ASP A 45 -8.55 -20.49 -26.75
CA ASP A 45 -8.39 -20.24 -28.19
C ASP A 45 -7.04 -19.63 -28.57
N ALA A 46 -6.02 -19.93 -27.79
CA ALA A 46 -4.69 -19.35 -27.89
C ALA A 46 -3.98 -19.71 -29.21
N ALA A 47 -4.28 -20.88 -29.79
CA ALA A 47 -3.69 -21.31 -31.05
C ALA A 47 -4.05 -20.39 -32.23
N SER A 48 -5.19 -19.68 -32.14
CA SER A 48 -5.64 -18.72 -33.15
C SER A 48 -4.96 -17.35 -33.06
N TRP A 49 -4.20 -17.10 -31.99
CA TRP A 49 -3.64 -15.77 -31.73
C TRP A 49 -2.45 -15.48 -32.65
N LYS A 50 -2.49 -14.31 -33.29
CA LYS A 50 -1.36 -13.78 -34.06
C LYS A 50 -0.21 -13.38 -33.13
N CYS A 51 1.02 -13.44 -33.62
CA CYS A 51 2.23 -13.06 -32.87
C CYS A 51 2.12 -11.69 -32.18
N ARG A 52 1.53 -10.69 -32.86
CA ARG A 52 1.33 -9.37 -32.28
C ARG A 52 0.49 -9.39 -30.98
N LYS A 53 -0.53 -10.24 -30.93
CA LYS A 53 -1.38 -10.38 -29.75
C LYS A 53 -0.61 -11.00 -28.59
N TRP A 54 0.20 -12.02 -28.85
CA TRP A 54 1.10 -12.62 -27.85
C TRP A 54 2.04 -11.58 -27.23
N GLN A 55 2.69 -10.77 -28.06
CA GLN A 55 3.64 -9.77 -27.59
C GLN A 55 2.97 -8.69 -26.74
N GLN A 56 1.80 -8.22 -27.14
CA GLN A 56 1.10 -7.15 -26.43
C GLN A 56 0.46 -7.60 -25.12
N ILE A 57 -0.07 -8.82 -25.08
CA ILE A 57 -0.87 -9.30 -23.96
C ILE A 57 -0.02 -10.06 -22.94
N ALA A 58 0.83 -10.96 -23.42
CA ALA A 58 1.61 -11.86 -22.59
C ALA A 58 3.13 -11.57 -22.62
N GLY A 59 3.59 -10.62 -23.45
CA GLY A 59 5.02 -10.26 -23.50
C GLY A 59 5.91 -11.33 -24.12
N VAL A 60 5.33 -12.23 -24.92
CA VAL A 60 6.02 -13.36 -25.58
C VAL A 60 5.72 -13.36 -27.07
N THR A 61 6.54 -14.04 -27.85
CA THR A 61 6.37 -14.22 -29.29
C THR A 61 5.62 -15.51 -29.61
N LEU A 62 5.07 -15.59 -30.83
CA LEU A 62 4.43 -16.82 -31.30
C LEU A 62 5.40 -18.00 -31.38
N LEU A 63 6.69 -17.74 -31.67
CA LEU A 63 7.70 -18.78 -31.78
C LEU A 63 7.98 -19.40 -30.40
N GLU A 64 8.15 -18.57 -29.38
CA GLU A 64 8.39 -19.00 -28.00
C GLU A 64 7.25 -19.89 -27.47
N VAL A 65 5.99 -19.47 -27.64
CA VAL A 65 4.84 -20.26 -27.14
C VAL A 65 4.58 -21.53 -27.95
N LYS A 66 5.11 -21.63 -29.17
CA LYS A 66 5.04 -22.84 -30.00
C LYS A 66 6.21 -23.79 -29.76
N THR A 67 7.21 -23.36 -29.01
CA THR A 67 8.33 -24.24 -28.61
C THR A 67 7.79 -25.30 -27.67
N GLU A 68 8.14 -26.57 -27.91
CA GLU A 68 7.75 -27.67 -27.05
C GLU A 68 8.42 -27.51 -25.69
N SER A 69 7.63 -27.52 -24.61
CA SER A 69 8.16 -27.41 -23.25
C SER A 69 7.29 -28.19 -22.28
N ALA A 70 7.90 -28.71 -21.22
CA ALA A 70 7.17 -29.31 -20.10
C ALA A 70 6.41 -28.24 -19.28
N LEU A 71 6.79 -26.97 -19.41
CA LEU A 71 6.24 -25.87 -18.61
C LEU A 71 4.93 -25.30 -19.18
N TYR A 72 4.69 -25.44 -20.47
CA TYR A 72 3.48 -24.99 -21.15
C TYR A 72 3.30 -25.75 -22.46
N TYR A 73 2.06 -25.97 -22.87
CA TYR A 73 1.75 -26.67 -24.11
C TYR A 73 0.38 -26.28 -24.65
N PHE A 74 0.16 -26.48 -25.94
CA PHE A 74 -1.18 -26.41 -26.53
C PHE A 74 -1.90 -27.74 -26.36
N ASP A 75 -3.12 -27.71 -25.83
CA ASP A 75 -3.98 -28.88 -25.80
C ASP A 75 -4.59 -29.19 -27.18
N LYS A 76 -5.34 -30.29 -27.26
CA LYS A 76 -5.97 -30.74 -28.51
C LYS A 76 -7.04 -29.76 -29.04
N GLU A 77 -7.57 -28.90 -28.18
CA GLU A 77 -8.61 -27.91 -28.50
C GLU A 77 -7.99 -26.56 -28.91
N GLY A 78 -6.67 -26.43 -28.86
CA GLY A 78 -5.95 -25.21 -29.21
C GLY A 78 -5.90 -24.18 -28.09
N HIS A 79 -6.13 -24.59 -26.85
CA HIS A 79 -5.89 -23.77 -25.66
C HIS A 79 -4.45 -23.92 -25.19
N LEU A 80 -3.83 -22.84 -24.72
CA LEU A 80 -2.50 -22.91 -24.12
C LEU A 80 -2.66 -23.20 -22.62
N VAL A 81 -2.13 -24.34 -22.18
CA VAL A 81 -2.09 -24.75 -20.78
C VAL A 81 -0.73 -24.39 -20.20
N VAL A 82 -0.74 -23.66 -19.08
CA VAL A 82 0.45 -23.27 -18.33
C VAL A 82 0.56 -24.19 -17.12
N ASN A 83 1.56 -25.08 -17.12
CA ASN A 83 1.77 -25.99 -16.02
C ASN A 83 2.21 -25.24 -14.76
N TYR A 84 1.99 -25.87 -13.61
CA TYR A 84 2.36 -25.35 -12.29
C TYR A 84 1.70 -24.01 -11.89
N TYR A 85 0.63 -23.61 -12.59
CA TYR A 85 -0.16 -22.45 -12.18
C TYR A 85 -0.85 -22.69 -10.81
N PRO A 86 -0.69 -21.77 -9.83
CA PRO A 86 -1.14 -21.98 -8.45
C PRO A 86 -2.66 -21.73 -8.28
N LYS A 87 -3.48 -22.68 -8.73
CA LYS A 87 -4.96 -22.61 -8.65
C LYS A 87 -5.49 -22.39 -7.22
N SER A 88 -4.86 -22.98 -6.21
CA SER A 88 -5.24 -22.79 -4.80
C SER A 88 -5.06 -21.35 -4.32
N MET A 89 -4.02 -20.67 -4.81
CA MET A 89 -3.78 -19.26 -4.49
C MET A 89 -4.79 -18.35 -5.19
N GLU A 90 -5.16 -18.68 -6.43
CA GLU A 90 -6.24 -18.01 -7.15
C GLU A 90 -7.57 -18.12 -6.39
N GLN A 91 -7.97 -19.32 -6.00
CA GLN A 91 -9.17 -19.56 -5.20
C GLN A 91 -9.16 -18.78 -3.89
N THR A 92 -8.03 -18.75 -3.20
CA THR A 92 -7.85 -17.95 -1.97
C THR A 92 -8.03 -16.46 -2.24
N ALA A 93 -7.50 -15.94 -3.35
CA ALA A 93 -7.65 -14.55 -3.74
C ALA A 93 -9.09 -14.20 -4.15
N ILE A 94 -9.79 -15.10 -4.85
CA ILE A 94 -11.22 -14.99 -5.16
C ILE A 94 -12.02 -14.95 -3.86
N ALA A 95 -11.85 -15.95 -2.98
CA ALA A 95 -12.56 -16.04 -1.71
C ALA A 95 -12.36 -14.80 -0.83
N ARG A 96 -11.13 -14.26 -0.76
CA ARG A 96 -10.82 -13.02 -0.03
C ARG A 96 -11.53 -11.81 -0.64
N ARG A 97 -11.61 -11.70 -1.96
CA ARG A 97 -12.33 -10.61 -2.64
C ARG A 97 -13.84 -10.74 -2.41
N GLU A 98 -14.39 -11.95 -2.47
CA GLU A 98 -15.81 -12.19 -2.20
C GLU A 98 -16.18 -11.92 -0.75
N ALA A 99 -15.38 -12.40 0.21
CA ALA A 99 -15.55 -12.10 1.62
C ALA A 99 -15.44 -10.59 1.88
N GLY A 100 -14.51 -9.90 1.21
CA GLY A 100 -14.41 -8.43 1.24
C GLY A 100 -15.66 -7.74 0.69
N ARG A 101 -16.19 -8.21 -0.45
CA ARG A 101 -17.43 -7.69 -1.06
C ARG A 101 -18.64 -7.93 -0.16
N LYS A 102 -18.78 -9.12 0.41
CA LYS A 102 -19.87 -9.49 1.33
C LYS A 102 -19.78 -8.72 2.64
N GLY A 103 -18.58 -8.61 3.21
CA GLY A 103 -18.31 -7.84 4.43
C GLY A 103 -18.48 -6.33 4.25
N GLY A 104 -18.24 -5.81 3.05
CA GLY A 104 -18.53 -4.42 2.68
C GLY A 104 -20.03 -4.16 2.47
N LYS A 105 -20.76 -5.13 1.92
CA LYS A 105 -22.22 -5.05 1.70
C LYS A 105 -23.04 -5.35 2.95
N SER A 106 -22.52 -6.10 3.92
CA SER A 106 -23.20 -6.37 5.19
C SER A 106 -23.10 -5.16 6.14
N THR A 107 -23.76 -4.06 5.77
CA THR A 107 -24.31 -3.15 6.77
C THR A 107 -25.42 -3.91 7.48
N SER A 108 -25.08 -4.54 8.62
CA SER A 108 -26.10 -5.15 9.47
C SER A 108 -27.19 -4.14 9.78
N GLU A 109 -28.44 -4.59 9.91
CA GLU A 109 -29.56 -3.75 10.35
C GLU A 109 -29.24 -3.04 11.67
N ALA A 110 -28.40 -3.64 12.53
CA ALA A 110 -27.86 -3.01 13.72
C ALA A 110 -27.00 -1.77 13.41
N LYS A 111 -26.17 -1.78 12.36
CA LYS A 111 -25.41 -0.59 11.91
C LYS A 111 -26.31 0.47 11.26
N VAL A 112 -27.40 0.06 10.58
CA VAL A 112 -28.39 0.98 9.99
C VAL A 112 -29.26 1.61 11.09
N LYS A 113 -29.76 0.83 12.06
CA LYS A 113 -30.50 1.30 13.24
C LYS A 113 -29.62 2.17 14.15
N ALA A 114 -28.35 1.80 14.37
CA ALA A 114 -27.40 2.65 15.11
C ALA A 114 -27.07 3.97 14.38
N ALA A 115 -27.16 4.02 13.05
CA ALA A 115 -27.04 5.26 12.30
C ALA A 115 -28.31 6.14 12.40
N GLN A 116 -29.50 5.52 12.47
CA GLN A 116 -30.78 6.21 12.67
C GLN A 116 -30.96 6.76 14.10
N ILE A 117 -30.59 5.98 15.13
CA ILE A 117 -30.70 6.37 16.54
C ILE A 117 -29.74 7.52 16.89
N ASN A 118 -28.52 7.55 16.31
CA ASN A 118 -27.56 8.65 16.51
C ASN A 118 -27.85 9.90 15.65
N GLY A 119 -28.76 9.80 14.67
CA GLY A 119 -29.15 10.93 13.83
C GLY A 119 -30.33 11.75 14.37
N SER A 120 -30.98 11.30 15.45
CA SER A 120 -32.31 11.79 15.88
C SER A 120 -32.40 12.38 17.29
N LYS A 121 -31.29 12.83 17.90
CA LYS A 121 -31.34 13.59 19.17
C LYS A 121 -30.46 14.85 19.10
N GLN A 122 -31.12 15.99 18.89
CA GLN A 122 -30.66 17.30 19.33
C GLN A 122 -30.87 17.43 20.85
N ASP A 123 -29.85 18.00 21.52
CA ASP A 123 -29.73 18.50 22.91
C ASP A 123 -30.01 17.56 24.10
N PRO A 124 -29.14 17.51 25.14
CA PRO A 124 -29.20 18.55 26.18
C PRO A 124 -27.91 18.87 26.97
N SER A 125 -27.84 20.12 27.42
CA SER A 125 -27.14 20.62 28.61
C SER A 125 -27.65 20.00 29.93
N LYS A 126 -26.76 19.38 30.74
CA LYS A 126 -26.64 19.36 32.24
C LYS A 126 -25.91 18.09 32.78
N LEU A 127 -25.08 18.32 33.82
CA LEU A 127 -24.12 17.50 34.62
C LEU A 127 -24.58 16.11 35.17
N PRO A 128 -23.79 15.30 35.95
CA PRO A 128 -22.36 15.38 36.38
C PRO A 128 -21.52 14.06 36.23
N LYS A 129 -20.19 14.17 36.47
CA LYS A 129 -19.17 13.10 36.53
C LYS A 129 -19.25 12.21 37.79
N GLN A 130 -19.05 10.90 37.68
CA GLN A 130 -18.57 10.01 38.76
C GLN A 130 -17.49 9.01 38.27
N LYS A 131 -16.58 8.64 39.18
CA LYS A 131 -15.29 7.94 39.02
C LYS A 131 -15.40 6.39 38.94
N PRO A 132 -14.31 5.66 38.56
CA PRO A 132 -14.37 4.33 37.95
C PRO A 132 -14.17 3.16 38.93
N SER A 133 -14.72 1.98 38.63
CA SER A 133 -14.25 0.72 39.23
C SER A 133 -14.23 -0.47 38.24
N LYS A 134 -13.02 -1.01 38.07
CA LYS A 134 -12.58 -2.39 37.78
C LYS A 134 -13.08 -3.09 36.49
N SER A 135 -12.08 -3.39 35.65
CA SER A 135 -12.00 -4.21 34.42
C SER A 135 -12.48 -5.68 34.57
N PRO A 136 -12.57 -6.53 33.51
CA PRO A 136 -12.05 -6.38 32.13
C PRO A 136 -13.00 -6.82 30.99
N THR A 137 -12.59 -6.52 29.74
CA THR A 137 -12.81 -7.30 28.49
C THR A 137 -13.35 -6.48 27.32
N LYS A 138 -12.47 -6.28 26.33
CA LYS A 138 -12.69 -6.37 24.87
C LYS A 138 -13.96 -5.70 24.32
N GLY A 139 -13.82 -4.52 23.72
CA GLY A 139 -14.90 -3.91 22.95
C GLY A 139 -14.44 -2.69 22.16
N LYS A 140 -14.66 -2.75 20.85
CA LYS A 140 -14.58 -1.62 19.91
C LYS A 140 -15.46 -0.45 20.35
N GLU A 141 -15.12 0.71 19.80
CA GLU A 141 -15.98 1.78 19.24
C GLU A 141 -15.56 3.16 19.77
N LYS A 142 -15.75 4.33 19.14
CA LYS A 142 -16.10 4.85 17.80
C LYS A 142 -16.69 6.25 18.12
N LYS A 143 -16.31 7.29 17.35
CA LYS A 143 -17.12 8.51 17.09
C LYS A 143 -17.37 9.49 18.27
N ASP A 144 -17.74 10.77 18.10
CA ASP A 144 -18.14 11.67 16.99
C ASP A 144 -17.79 13.12 17.44
N LYS A 145 -17.21 13.99 16.60
CA LYS A 145 -17.85 15.11 15.85
C LYS A 145 -18.87 15.98 16.62
N ILE A 146 -18.66 17.30 16.59
CA ILE A 146 -19.73 18.30 16.40
C ILE A 146 -19.25 19.41 15.44
N LYS A 147 -20.13 19.75 14.48
CA LYS A 147 -20.16 20.89 13.54
C LYS A 147 -20.85 22.08 14.25
N GLU A 148 -20.79 23.33 13.83
CA GLU A 148 -21.40 23.85 12.60
C GLU A 148 -21.30 25.39 12.55
N GLY A 149 -21.33 25.94 11.34
CA GLY A 149 -21.52 27.38 11.07
C GLY A 149 -21.23 27.69 9.61
N LYS A 150 -22.28 27.81 8.78
CA LYS A 150 -22.24 28.09 7.34
C LYS A 150 -22.39 29.59 7.06
N GLU A 151 -21.69 30.10 6.06
CA GLU A 151 -22.25 31.07 5.11
C GLU A 151 -21.62 30.89 3.72
N LYS A 152 -22.42 31.08 2.65
CA LYS A 152 -22.14 30.69 1.27
C LYS A 152 -21.44 31.81 0.49
N LYS A 153 -20.33 31.51 -0.18
CA LYS A 153 -19.93 32.09 -1.49
C LYS A 153 -19.23 31.03 -2.34
N GLU A 154 -19.40 31.14 -3.66
CA GLU A 154 -19.11 30.16 -4.72
C GLU A 154 -17.62 29.74 -4.80
N VAL A 155 -17.30 28.43 -4.63
CA VAL A 155 -15.94 27.86 -4.85
C VAL A 155 -15.99 26.30 -5.04
N PRO A 156 -14.93 25.60 -5.53
CA PRO A 156 -14.97 24.48 -6.50
C PRO A 156 -15.34 23.12 -5.88
N PRO A 157 -15.44 22.01 -6.67
CA PRO A 157 -16.24 20.84 -6.31
C PRO A 157 -15.75 20.14 -5.04
N GLN A 158 -16.67 20.02 -4.07
CA GLN A 158 -16.43 19.39 -2.78
C GLN A 158 -16.27 17.86 -2.87
N SER A 159 -15.30 17.37 -2.11
CA SER A 159 -14.89 15.97 -1.92
C SER A 159 -15.99 15.03 -1.36
N PRO A 160 -16.02 13.73 -1.74
CA PRO A 160 -16.92 12.74 -1.16
C PRO A 160 -16.48 12.27 0.24
N LYS A 161 -17.46 12.16 1.15
CA LYS A 161 -17.30 11.68 2.53
C LYS A 161 -16.75 10.24 2.56
N GLY A 162 -15.60 10.04 3.19
CA GLY A 162 -15.04 8.73 3.55
C GLY A 162 -13.80 8.28 2.76
N GLY A 163 -13.23 9.16 1.92
CA GLY A 163 -12.01 8.90 1.17
C GLY A 163 -10.73 9.25 1.93
N CYS A 164 -9.62 8.64 1.51
CA CYS A 164 -8.26 9.09 1.83
C CYS A 164 -8.14 10.60 1.56
N PRO A 165 -7.54 11.41 2.46
CA PRO A 165 -7.39 12.85 2.24
C PRO A 165 -6.59 13.14 0.97
N PHE A 166 -6.92 14.23 0.29
CA PHE A 166 -6.17 14.71 -0.86
C PHE A 166 -4.88 15.38 -0.38
N VAL A 167 -3.83 15.45 -1.21
CA VAL A 167 -2.55 16.05 -0.78
C VAL A 167 -2.69 17.50 -0.37
N MET A 168 -3.61 18.25 -0.99
CA MET A 168 -3.86 19.63 -0.62
C MET A 168 -4.39 19.72 0.82
N ASP A 169 -5.29 18.81 1.22
CA ASP A 169 -5.77 18.72 2.61
C ASP A 169 -4.62 18.43 3.59
N LEU A 170 -3.62 17.64 3.17
CA LEU A 170 -2.44 17.33 3.99
C LEU A 170 -1.49 18.53 4.10
N ILE A 171 -1.32 19.29 3.02
CA ILE A 171 -0.46 20.48 2.99
C ILE A 171 -1.05 21.60 3.84
N ASP A 172 -2.37 21.79 3.80
CA ASP A 172 -3.06 22.87 4.50
C ASP A 172 -2.99 22.76 6.03
N VAL A 173 -2.74 21.55 6.55
CA VAL A 173 -2.59 21.32 8.00
C VAL A 173 -1.13 21.24 8.45
N ILE A 174 -0.16 21.50 7.57
CA ILE A 174 1.24 21.63 7.97
C ILE A 174 1.35 22.85 8.90
N PRO A 175 1.92 22.69 10.12
CA PRO A 175 1.90 23.78 11.08
C PRO A 175 2.72 24.98 10.59
N PRO A 176 2.19 26.21 10.66
CA PRO A 176 2.90 27.41 10.22
C PRO A 176 4.17 27.70 11.05
N GLU A 177 4.28 27.12 12.25
CA GLU A 177 5.49 27.16 13.07
C GLU A 177 6.65 26.31 12.54
N PHE A 178 6.42 25.48 11.52
CA PHE A 178 7.51 24.75 10.87
C PHE A 178 8.36 25.76 10.09
N ASP A 179 9.67 25.70 10.31
CA ASP A 179 10.60 26.41 9.45
C ASP A 179 10.42 25.97 7.98
N GLU A 180 10.88 26.81 7.05
CA GLU A 180 10.63 26.62 5.63
C GLU A 180 11.15 25.28 5.10
N ARG A 181 12.29 24.79 5.63
CA ARG A 181 12.89 23.51 5.22
C ARG A 181 12.06 22.32 5.72
N LYS A 182 11.62 22.39 6.97
CA LYS A 182 10.76 21.38 7.61
C LYS A 182 9.39 21.34 6.95
N ALA A 183 8.81 22.49 6.64
CA ALA A 183 7.56 22.61 5.91
C ALA A 183 7.69 22.02 4.49
N LYS A 184 8.79 22.30 3.79
CA LYS A 184 9.07 21.73 2.46
C LYS A 184 9.16 20.20 2.51
N ALA A 185 9.92 19.63 3.44
CA ALA A 185 10.04 18.18 3.58
C ALA A 185 8.70 17.52 3.95
N ALA A 186 7.88 18.16 4.78
CA ALA A 186 6.53 17.70 5.08
C ALA A 186 5.62 17.69 3.83
N ARG A 187 5.72 18.71 2.96
CA ARG A 187 4.99 18.76 1.67
C ARG A 187 5.44 17.66 0.74
N GLU A 188 6.75 17.49 0.55
CA GLU A 188 7.32 16.44 -0.32
C GLU A 188 6.91 15.05 0.14
N TRP A 189 6.92 14.82 1.45
CA TRP A 189 6.42 13.59 2.04
C TRP A 189 4.91 13.38 1.83
N ALA A 190 4.10 14.44 1.89
CA ALA A 190 2.67 14.37 1.60
C ALA A 190 2.41 13.98 0.13
N PHE A 191 3.16 14.56 -0.81
CA PHE A 191 3.11 14.21 -2.24
C PHE A 191 3.55 12.76 -2.51
N ASP A 192 4.69 12.32 -1.96
CA ASP A 192 5.19 10.96 -2.13
C ASP A 192 4.16 9.93 -1.63
N LYS A 193 3.49 10.21 -0.50
CA LYS A 193 2.46 9.32 0.04
C LYS A 193 1.17 9.31 -0.76
N GLN A 194 0.78 10.43 -1.38
CA GLN A 194 -0.37 10.44 -2.28
C GLN A 194 -0.06 9.71 -3.60
N ALA A 195 1.15 9.85 -4.14
CA ALA A 195 1.58 9.16 -5.36
C ALA A 195 1.61 7.63 -5.18
N ARG A 196 1.95 7.14 -3.98
CA ARG A 196 1.98 5.70 -3.63
C ARG A 196 0.62 5.11 -3.20
N SER A 197 -0.46 5.92 -3.20
CA SER A 197 -1.82 5.60 -2.74
C SER A 197 -2.47 4.35 -3.38
N ILE A 198 -2.02 3.93 -4.56
CA ILE A 198 -2.55 2.76 -5.29
C ILE A 198 -2.27 1.44 -4.53
N LYS A 199 -1.20 1.36 -3.72
CA LYS A 199 -0.80 0.13 -3.00
C LYS A 199 -0.76 0.34 -1.48
N LYS A 200 -1.91 0.19 -0.78
CA LYS A 200 -2.08 -0.06 0.69
C LYS A 200 -1.20 0.72 1.71
N SER A 201 -0.46 1.73 1.30
CA SER A 201 0.49 2.54 2.05
C SER A 201 -0.14 3.91 2.29
N ARG A 202 -1.20 3.97 3.11
CA ARG A 202 -1.97 5.21 3.28
C ARG A 202 -1.64 5.89 4.60
N PHE A 203 -1.71 7.23 4.60
CA PHE A 203 -2.33 7.90 5.74
C PHE A 203 -3.81 7.55 5.71
N GLN A 204 -4.21 6.62 6.57
CA GLN A 204 -5.57 6.08 6.57
C GLN A 204 -6.63 7.14 6.93
N SER A 205 -6.21 8.32 7.41
CA SER A 205 -7.03 9.48 7.77
C SER A 205 -6.17 10.73 8.00
N MET A 206 -6.80 11.92 8.02
CA MET A 206 -6.17 13.17 8.49
C MET A 206 -5.57 13.02 9.89
N ASN A 207 -6.25 12.31 10.81
CA ASN A 207 -5.72 12.05 12.15
C ASN A 207 -4.37 11.30 12.15
N ALA A 208 -4.11 10.45 11.15
CA ALA A 208 -2.83 9.77 11.02
C ALA A 208 -1.74 10.73 10.53
N TRP A 209 -2.10 11.66 9.65
CA TRP A 209 -1.22 12.71 9.17
C TRP A 209 -0.86 13.72 10.27
N GLU A 210 -1.84 14.21 11.03
CA GLU A 210 -1.62 15.10 12.17
C GLU A 210 -0.71 14.47 13.24
N LYS A 211 -0.85 13.16 13.50
CA LYS A 211 0.09 12.44 14.37
C LYS A 211 1.50 12.41 13.79
N SER A 212 1.64 12.30 12.47
CA SER A 212 2.94 12.38 11.78
C SER A 212 3.54 13.77 11.93
N LEU A 213 2.77 14.84 11.70
CA LEU A 213 3.22 16.22 11.89
C LEU A 213 3.63 16.50 13.34
N LYS A 214 2.87 16.03 14.33
CA LYS A 214 3.26 16.12 15.75
C LYS A 214 4.58 15.40 16.02
N ARG A 215 4.85 14.28 15.35
CA ARG A 215 6.15 13.60 15.44
C ARG A 215 7.25 14.39 14.73
N MET A 216 6.98 14.97 13.55
CA MET A 216 7.94 15.80 12.80
C MET A 216 8.39 17.02 13.62
N ALA A 217 7.46 17.59 14.40
CA ALA A 217 7.74 18.71 15.28
C ALA A 217 8.80 18.39 16.36
N LEU A 218 8.90 17.11 16.79
CA LEU A 218 9.81 16.68 17.84
C LEU A 218 11.27 16.57 17.39
N TYR A 219 11.54 16.60 16.08
CA TYR A 219 12.87 16.39 15.54
C TYR A 219 13.53 17.68 15.06
N PRO A 220 14.85 17.81 15.20
CA PRO A 220 15.62 18.85 14.53
C PRO A 220 15.42 18.79 13.02
N THR A 221 15.42 19.95 12.38
CA THR A 221 15.09 20.09 10.95
C THR A 221 16.03 19.29 10.05
N SER A 222 17.34 19.31 10.31
CA SER A 222 18.34 18.55 9.55
C SER A 222 18.10 17.03 9.59
N VAL A 223 17.79 16.51 10.77
CA VAL A 223 17.55 15.08 11.00
C VAL A 223 16.26 14.64 10.29
N LEU A 224 15.23 15.47 10.34
CA LEU A 224 13.95 15.16 9.71
C LEU A 224 14.03 15.20 8.17
N THR A 225 14.67 16.22 7.60
CA THR A 225 14.80 16.36 6.14
C THR A 225 15.56 15.17 5.55
N ASP A 226 16.68 14.79 6.15
CA ASP A 226 17.50 13.66 5.69
C ASP A 226 16.77 12.31 5.85
N ALA A 227 16.01 12.13 6.94
CA ALA A 227 15.18 10.94 7.13
C ALA A 227 14.10 10.79 6.06
N ILE A 228 13.46 11.91 5.68
CA ILE A 228 12.43 11.93 4.64
C ILE A 228 13.04 11.69 3.26
N ASP A 229 14.14 12.35 2.91
CA ASP A 229 14.83 12.20 1.62
C ASP A 229 15.26 10.75 1.38
N ARG A 230 15.86 10.10 2.38
CA ARG A 230 16.23 8.68 2.31
C ARG A 230 15.01 7.76 2.22
N ALA A 231 13.94 8.05 2.95
CA ALA A 231 12.72 7.25 2.89
C ALA A 231 12.09 7.30 1.49
N ILE A 232 12.09 8.48 0.86
CA ILE A 232 11.61 8.68 -0.51
C ILE A 232 12.52 7.92 -1.50
N ALA A 233 13.85 8.11 -1.41
CA ALA A 233 14.83 7.51 -2.30
C ALA A 233 14.84 5.97 -2.24
N ALA A 234 14.72 5.39 -1.05
CA ALA A 234 14.69 3.94 -0.85
C ALA A 234 13.30 3.33 -1.14
N GLY A 235 12.28 4.15 -1.35
CA GLY A 235 10.90 3.72 -1.54
C GLY A 235 10.26 3.08 -0.31
N TRP A 236 10.73 3.43 0.88
CA TRP A 236 10.33 2.83 2.15
C TRP A 236 8.99 3.36 2.68
N LEU A 237 8.33 2.55 3.51
CA LEU A 237 6.98 2.84 4.02
C LEU A 237 6.93 3.82 5.21
N GLY A 238 8.05 4.29 5.75
CA GLY A 238 8.07 5.29 6.82
C GLY A 238 9.43 5.95 7.05
N TRP A 239 9.42 7.18 7.56
CA TRP A 239 10.59 7.91 8.07
C TRP A 239 10.75 7.79 9.60
N GLU A 240 9.96 6.93 10.25
CA GLU A 240 9.83 6.87 11.72
C GLU A 240 11.10 6.38 12.46
N GLN A 241 11.04 6.46 13.80
CA GLN A 241 12.12 6.39 14.81
C GLN A 241 13.34 5.50 14.52
N GLU A 242 13.23 4.39 13.80
CA GLU A 242 14.39 3.53 13.48
C GLU A 242 15.37 4.22 12.53
N ASN A 243 14.88 4.93 11.51
CA ASN A 243 15.72 5.73 10.60
C ASN A 243 16.35 6.91 11.32
N ILE A 244 15.63 7.49 12.29
CA ILE A 244 16.08 8.65 13.07
C ILE A 244 17.11 8.23 14.14
N LYS A 245 16.92 7.07 14.79
CA LYS A 245 17.94 6.49 15.68
C LYS A 245 19.21 6.17 14.90
N ALA A 246 19.09 5.59 13.70
CA ALA A 246 20.24 5.35 12.83
C ALA A 246 20.95 6.64 12.39
N LEU A 247 20.22 7.74 12.25
CA LEU A 247 20.75 9.06 11.95
C LEU A 247 21.45 9.71 13.15
N GLN A 248 20.85 9.65 14.34
CA GLN A 248 21.49 10.11 15.58
C GLN A 248 22.79 9.33 15.84
N ILE A 249 22.79 8.01 15.63
CA ILE A 249 23.99 7.18 15.76
C ILE A 249 25.06 7.57 14.73
N LYS A 250 24.67 7.90 13.48
CA LYS A 250 25.61 8.36 12.45
C LYS A 250 26.19 9.74 12.76
N ASP A 251 25.38 10.69 13.23
CA ASP A 251 25.89 12.01 13.63
C ASP A 251 26.82 11.91 14.85
N GLU A 252 26.54 11.03 15.80
CA GLU A 252 27.45 10.75 16.93
C GLU A 252 28.75 10.08 16.46
N GLN A 253 28.69 9.10 15.56
CA GLN A 253 29.89 8.46 14.98
C GLN A 253 30.72 9.44 14.16
N THR A 254 30.08 10.29 13.35
CA THR A 254 30.77 11.30 12.53
C THR A 254 31.40 12.38 13.43
N ASN A 255 30.76 12.76 14.54
CA ASN A 255 31.34 13.67 15.53
C ASN A 255 32.50 13.03 16.31
N LEU A 256 32.44 11.74 16.64
CA LEU A 256 33.54 11.00 17.25
C LEU A 256 34.74 10.87 16.29
N GLU A 257 34.49 10.59 15.01
CA GLU A 257 35.53 10.53 13.97
C GLU A 257 36.15 11.90 13.70
N ASN A 258 35.34 12.97 13.69
CA ASN A 258 35.82 14.36 13.58
C ASN A 258 36.58 14.83 14.82
N TRP A 259 36.24 14.35 16.02
CA TRP A 259 37.00 14.63 17.24
C TRP A 259 38.34 13.87 17.25
N SER A 260 38.34 12.60 16.81
CA SER A 260 39.57 11.79 16.66
C SER A 260 40.54 12.41 15.63
N THR A 261 40.04 12.87 14.49
CA THR A 261 40.87 13.46 13.43
C THR A 261 41.36 14.88 13.73
N ASN A 262 40.61 15.68 14.50
CA ASN A 262 41.05 17.01 14.93
C ASN A 262 41.84 16.99 16.26
N GLY A 263 41.64 15.99 17.11
CA GLY A 263 42.37 15.82 18.38
C GLY A 263 43.81 15.34 18.20
N ILE A 264 44.17 14.78 17.03
CA ILE A 264 45.55 14.34 16.72
C ILE A 264 46.38 15.48 16.09
N LYS A 265 45.77 16.62 15.71
CA LYS A 265 46.48 17.77 15.11
C LYS A 265 46.99 18.81 16.11
N THR A 266 46.82 18.57 17.40
CA THR A 266 47.39 19.42 18.45
C THR A 266 47.99 18.54 19.54
N LEU A 267 49.17 17.97 19.26
CA LEU A 267 50.23 17.63 20.20
C LEU A 267 51.54 17.49 19.42
#